data_AF-A0A510JZ57-F1
#
_entry.id   AF-A0A510JZ57-F1
#
_cell.length_a   1.000
_cell.length_b   1.000
_cell.length_c   1.000
_cell.angle_alpha   90.00
_cell.angle_beta   90.00
_cell.angle_gamma   90.00
#
_symmetry.space_group_name_H-M   'P 1'
#
loop_
_entity.id
_entity.type
_entity.pdbx_description
1 polymer ?
#
loop_
_entity_poly.entity_id
_entity_poly.type
_entity_poly.pdbx_seq_one_letter_code
_entity_poly.pdbx_strand_id
1 'polypeptide(L)'
;MDKVLVAYFSATGTTKKVAEKLAKATGGNLFEIKPQVEYTSEDLNWNDKKSRSSVEMNDEFSRPEIENVVENIDDYDTVLVGFPVWWYIPSRIIQTFIEKHNMSGKRIITFATSGGSGIKGSTDFLKKIIRI
;
A
#
# COMPACT_ATOMS: atom_id res chain seq x y z
N MET A 1 -23.51 -8.06 5.95
CA MET A 1 -22.21 -8.66 6.34
C MET A 1 -21.17 -7.76 5.71
N ASP A 2 -20.27 -7.17 6.50
CA ASP A 2 -19.34 -6.16 6.00
C ASP A 2 -18.47 -6.74 4.87
N LYS A 3 -18.51 -6.12 3.68
CA LYS A 3 -17.65 -6.51 2.57
C LYS A 3 -16.24 -5.96 2.82
N VAL A 4 -15.26 -6.86 2.83
CA VAL A 4 -13.85 -6.54 3.11
C VAL A 4 -13.03 -6.61 1.82
N LEU A 5 -12.30 -5.54 1.52
CA LEU A 5 -11.22 -5.52 0.54
C LEU A 5 -9.88 -5.63 1.26
N VAL A 6 -8.98 -6.48 0.77
CA VAL A 6 -7.58 -6.55 1.18
C VAL A 6 -6.73 -6.10 -0.01
N ALA A 7 -6.48 -4.80 -0.08
CA ALA A 7 -5.60 -4.18 -1.07
C ALA A 7 -4.15 -4.20 -0.57
N TYR A 8 -3.19 -4.55 -1.41
CA TYR A 8 -1.78 -4.56 -1.02
C TYR A 8 -0.81 -4.26 -2.15
N PHE A 9 0.32 -3.66 -1.83
CA PHE A 9 1.50 -3.61 -2.70
C PHE A 9 2.60 -4.53 -2.15
N SER A 10 3.30 -5.25 -3.03
CA SER A 10 4.43 -6.10 -2.64
C SER A 10 5.49 -6.23 -3.74
N ALA A 11 6.63 -5.56 -3.58
CA ALA A 11 7.72 -5.64 -4.54
C ALA A 11 8.43 -7.00 -4.56
N THR A 12 8.52 -7.69 -3.42
CA THR A 12 9.26 -8.96 -3.27
C THR A 12 8.42 -10.12 -2.71
N GLY A 13 7.10 -9.93 -2.63
CA GLY A 13 6.14 -10.96 -2.23
C GLY A 13 5.96 -11.18 -0.72
N THR A 14 6.71 -10.50 0.16
CA THR A 14 6.53 -10.64 1.62
C THR A 14 5.16 -10.14 2.08
N THR A 15 4.78 -8.92 1.66
CA THR A 15 3.46 -8.34 1.95
C THR A 15 2.34 -9.17 1.32
N LYS A 16 2.55 -9.70 0.10
CA LYS A 16 1.60 -10.56 -0.60
C LYS A 16 1.18 -11.76 0.24
N LYS A 17 2.15 -12.48 0.80
CA LYS A 17 1.89 -13.64 1.67
C LYS A 17 1.06 -13.27 2.91
N VAL A 18 1.22 -12.06 3.45
CA VAL A 18 0.41 -11.57 4.58
C VAL A 18 -0.99 -11.19 4.10
N ALA A 19 -1.11 -10.50 2.96
CA ALA A 19 -2.39 -10.12 2.37
C ALA A 19 -3.26 -11.34 2.04
N GLU A 20 -2.69 -12.39 1.46
CA GLU A 20 -3.37 -13.67 1.19
C GLU A 20 -3.92 -14.31 2.48
N LYS A 21 -3.12 -14.31 3.56
CA LYS A 21 -3.56 -14.82 4.87
C LYS A 21 -4.70 -13.98 5.45
N LEU A 22 -4.62 -12.66 5.33
CA LEU A 22 -5.66 -11.75 5.82
C LEU A 22 -6.95 -11.92 5.02
N ALA A 23 -6.88 -11.97 3.69
CA ALA A 23 -8.05 -12.23 2.84
C ALA A 23 -8.73 -13.55 3.20
N LYS A 24 -7.95 -14.61 3.43
CA LYS A 24 -8.48 -15.90 3.91
C LYS A 24 -9.14 -15.80 5.28
N ALA A 25 -8.53 -15.07 6.22
CA ALA A 25 -9.04 -14.94 7.59
C ALA A 25 -10.29 -14.07 7.68
N THR A 26 -10.43 -13.06 6.83
CA THR A 26 -11.58 -12.15 6.81
C THR A 26 -12.68 -12.57 5.83
N GLY A 27 -12.39 -13.52 4.93
CA GLY A 27 -13.26 -13.81 3.77
C GLY A 27 -13.29 -12.65 2.76
N GLY A 28 -12.34 -11.73 2.82
CA GLY A 28 -12.30 -10.53 1.98
C GLY A 28 -11.76 -10.80 0.58
N ASN A 29 -12.06 -9.89 -0.35
CA ASN A 29 -11.51 -9.92 -1.69
C ASN A 29 -10.07 -9.41 -1.69
N LEU A 30 -9.18 -10.13 -2.36
CA LEU A 30 -7.77 -9.77 -2.45
C LEU A 30 -7.54 -8.91 -3.70
N PHE A 31 -6.84 -7.78 -3.55
CA PHE A 31 -6.49 -6.89 -4.64
C PHE A 31 -5.01 -6.51 -4.56
N GLU A 32 -4.25 -6.82 -5.62
CA GLU A 32 -2.86 -6.40 -5.73
C GLU A 32 -2.80 -5.03 -6.40
N ILE A 33 -2.18 -4.06 -5.74
CA ILE A 33 -1.87 -2.74 -6.28
C ILE A 33 -0.63 -2.92 -7.14
N LYS A 34 -0.81 -2.95 -8.46
CA LYS A 34 0.27 -3.24 -9.39
C LYS A 34 0.80 -1.94 -9.98
N PRO A 35 2.12 -1.67 -9.88
CA PRO A 35 2.69 -0.50 -10.53
C PRO A 35 2.61 -0.66 -12.05
N GLN A 36 2.41 0.45 -12.77
CA GLN A 36 2.50 0.44 -14.24
C GLN A 36 3.90 0.04 -14.73
N VAL A 37 4.93 0.31 -13.92
CA VAL A 37 6.30 -0.14 -14.14
C VAL A 37 6.76 -0.91 -12.90
N GLU A 38 6.95 -2.22 -13.05
CA GLU A 38 7.45 -3.11 -12.00
C GLU A 38 8.76 -2.61 -11.37
N TYR A 39 8.96 -2.87 -10.08
CA TYR A 39 10.20 -2.51 -9.38
C TYR A 39 11.27 -3.58 -9.60
N THR A 40 12.40 -3.17 -10.16
CA THR A 40 13.58 -4.03 -10.31
C THR A 40 14.38 -4.14 -9.02
N SER A 41 15.34 -5.08 -8.97
CA SER A 41 16.28 -5.18 -7.84
C SER A 41 17.11 -3.91 -7.68
N GLU A 42 17.48 -3.28 -8.78
CA GLU A 42 18.22 -2.02 -8.84
C GLU A 42 17.38 -0.86 -8.30
N ASP A 43 16.09 -0.81 -8.65
CA ASP A 43 15.16 0.19 -8.13
C ASP A 43 15.00 0.11 -6.62
N LEU A 44 15.05 -1.11 -6.06
CA LEU A 44 14.89 -1.40 -4.63
C LEU A 44 16.20 -1.28 -3.84
N ASN A 45 17.31 -0.90 -4.48
CA ASN A 45 18.59 -0.71 -3.81
C ASN A 45 18.57 0.54 -2.92
N TRP A 46 18.23 0.36 -1.65
CA TRP A 46 18.16 1.42 -0.65
C TRP A 46 19.52 2.01 -0.26
N ASN A 47 20.64 1.37 -0.63
CA ASN A 47 21.99 1.95 -0.47
C ASN A 47 22.35 2.94 -1.58
N ASP A 48 21.64 2.90 -2.71
CA ASP A 48 21.82 3.85 -3.79
C ASP A 48 20.80 4.99 -3.66
N LYS A 49 21.27 6.21 -3.42
CA LYS A 49 20.43 7.41 -3.33
C LYS A 49 19.75 7.77 -4.66
N LYS A 50 20.22 7.21 -5.78
CA LYS A 50 19.67 7.42 -7.13
C LYS A 50 18.74 6.30 -7.57
N SER A 51 18.60 5.22 -6.78
CA SER A 51 17.62 4.19 -7.09
C SER A 51 16.22 4.78 -7.10
N ARG A 52 15.32 4.20 -7.91
CA ARG A 52 13.94 4.68 -8.02
C ARG A 52 13.25 4.75 -6.66
N SER A 53 13.40 3.73 -5.81
CA SER A 53 12.82 3.76 -4.46
C SER A 53 13.39 4.89 -3.59
N SER A 54 14.69 5.18 -3.66
CA SER A 54 15.29 6.30 -2.94
C SER A 54 14.77 7.65 -3.45
N VAL A 55 14.66 7.83 -4.77
CA VAL A 55 14.16 9.08 -5.36
C VAL A 55 12.69 9.30 -5.03
N GLU A 56 11.84 8.30 -5.22
CA GLU A 56 10.41 8.36 -4.90
C GLU A 56 10.18 8.65 -3.42
N MET A 57 10.94 8.02 -2.51
CA MET A 57 10.70 8.18 -1.08
C MET A 57 11.19 9.55 -0.56
N ASN A 58 12.18 10.16 -1.20
CA ASN A 58 12.63 11.52 -0.90
C ASN A 58 11.70 12.62 -1.45
N ASP A 59 10.84 12.31 -2.42
CA ASP A 59 9.85 13.22 -2.98
C ASP A 59 8.45 12.95 -2.38
N GLU A 60 7.90 13.90 -1.63
CA GLU A 60 6.57 13.75 -1.03
C GLU A 60 5.41 13.76 -2.03
N PHE A 61 5.64 14.34 -3.21
CA PHE A 61 4.67 14.44 -4.29
C PHE A 61 4.77 13.27 -5.27
N SER A 62 5.74 12.38 -5.09
CA SER A 62 5.87 11.19 -5.93
C SER A 62 4.59 10.35 -5.87
N ARG A 63 4.05 10.04 -7.06
CA ARG A 63 2.87 9.18 -7.27
C ARG A 63 3.18 8.16 -8.36
N PRO A 64 3.86 7.05 -8.03
CA PRO A 64 4.08 5.97 -8.99
C PRO A 64 2.75 5.51 -9.59
N GLU A 65 2.65 5.47 -10.91
CA GLU A 65 1.42 5.06 -11.59
C GLU A 65 1.08 3.59 -11.31
N ILE A 66 -0.20 3.29 -11.28
CA ILE A 66 -0.74 1.93 -11.09
C ILE A 66 -1.44 1.48 -12.37
N GLU A 67 -1.24 0.21 -12.75
CA GLU A 67 -1.88 -0.36 -13.95
C GLU A 67 -3.37 -0.66 -13.77
N ASN A 68 -3.82 -0.76 -12.52
CA ASN A 68 -5.14 -1.26 -12.18
C ASN A 68 -5.83 -0.42 -11.11
N VAL A 69 -7.16 -0.45 -11.12
CA VAL A 69 -8.04 0.22 -10.16
C VAL A 69 -9.10 -0.76 -9.65
N VAL A 70 -9.68 -0.47 -8.49
CA VAL A 70 -10.80 -1.21 -7.95
C VAL A 70 -12.08 -0.62 -8.54
N GLU A 71 -12.67 -1.28 -9.53
CA GLU A 71 -13.85 -0.77 -10.26
C GLU A 71 -15.03 -0.47 -9.33
N ASN A 72 -15.27 -1.32 -8.32
CA ASN A 72 -16.41 -1.20 -7.41
C ASN A 72 -15.92 -0.96 -5.97
N ILE A 73 -15.10 0.07 -5.74
CA ILE A 73 -14.60 0.36 -4.38
C ILE A 73 -15.74 0.69 -3.39
N ASP A 74 -16.85 1.22 -3.90
CA ASP A 74 -18.02 1.60 -3.11
C ASP A 74 -18.72 0.41 -2.45
N ASP A 75 -18.58 -0.80 -3.01
CA ASP A 75 -19.12 -2.04 -2.45
C ASP A 75 -18.51 -2.46 -1.11
N TYR A 76 -17.35 -1.91 -0.75
CA TYR A 76 -16.62 -2.33 0.44
C TYR A 76 -16.83 -1.39 1.62
N ASP A 77 -17.22 -1.97 2.76
CA ASP A 77 -17.34 -1.27 4.04
C ASP A 77 -15.98 -1.10 4.72
N THR A 78 -15.09 -2.07 4.51
CA THR A 78 -13.75 -2.10 5.13
C THR A 78 -12.67 -2.34 4.08
N VAL A 79 -11.64 -1.51 4.10
CA VAL A 79 -10.47 -1.62 3.21
C VAL A 79 -9.22 -1.81 4.06
N LEU A 80 -8.62 -3.00 3.97
CA LEU A 80 -7.28 -3.27 4.48
C LEU A 80 -6.27 -2.82 3.42
N VAL A 81 -5.30 -1.99 3.79
CA VAL A 81 -4.25 -1.47 2.91
C VAL A 81 -2.89 -1.97 3.40
N GLY A 82 -2.24 -2.81 2.59
CA GLY A 82 -0.99 -3.49 2.89
C GLY A 82 0.19 -2.96 2.11
N PHE A 83 1.35 -2.79 2.77
CA PHE A 83 2.56 -2.32 2.10
C PHE A 83 3.85 -2.76 2.81
N PRO A 84 4.99 -2.83 2.10
CA PRO A 84 6.29 -2.80 2.75
C PRO A 84 6.54 -1.42 3.37
N VAL A 85 7.16 -1.38 4.56
CA VAL A 85 7.68 -0.12 5.13
C VAL A 85 8.93 0.28 4.37
N TRP A 86 8.91 1.42 3.69
CA TRP A 86 10.05 2.03 3.02
C TRP A 86 10.39 3.34 3.71
N TRP A 87 11.63 3.49 4.18
CA TRP A 87 12.09 4.69 4.88
C TRP A 87 11.11 5.17 5.98
N TYR A 88 10.63 4.22 6.80
CA TYR A 88 9.72 4.42 7.95
C TYR A 88 8.26 4.79 7.64
N ILE A 89 7.90 4.97 6.37
CA ILE A 89 6.54 5.29 5.92
C ILE A 89 6.06 4.28 4.84
N PRO A 90 4.80 4.33 4.38
CA PRO A 90 4.35 3.49 3.27
C PRO A 90 5.07 3.87 1.96
N SER A 91 5.32 2.89 1.10
CA SER A 91 5.75 3.14 -0.29
C SER A 91 4.81 4.09 -1.02
N ARG A 92 5.34 4.99 -1.87
CA ARG A 92 4.57 6.09 -2.50
C ARG A 92 3.37 5.64 -3.32
N ILE A 93 3.44 4.48 -3.94
CA ILE A 93 2.34 3.85 -4.68
C ILE A 93 1.05 3.70 -3.85
N ILE A 94 1.15 3.65 -2.53
CA ILE A 94 -0.02 3.60 -1.63
C ILE A 94 -0.78 4.93 -1.63
N GLN A 95 -0.09 6.07 -1.76
CA GLN A 95 -0.76 7.35 -1.93
C GLN A 95 -1.49 7.40 -3.28
N THR A 96 -0.87 6.93 -4.37
CA THR A 96 -1.54 6.82 -5.67
C THR A 96 -2.82 6.00 -5.57
N PHE A 97 -2.76 4.85 -4.90
CA PHE A 97 -3.94 4.00 -4.68
C PHE A 97 -5.03 4.73 -3.89
N ILE A 98 -4.69 5.36 -2.77
CA ILE A 98 -5.67 6.07 -1.93
C ILE A 98 -6.31 7.23 -2.70
N GLU A 99 -5.53 8.02 -3.43
CA GLU A 99 -6.01 9.20 -4.16
C GLU A 99 -6.89 8.84 -5.36
N LYS A 100 -6.69 7.65 -5.97
CA LYS A 100 -7.53 7.15 -7.07
C LYS A 100 -8.89 6.59 -6.62
N HIS A 101 -9.17 6.49 -5.32
CA HIS A 101 -10.40 5.88 -4.82
C HIS A 101 -11.09 6.75 -3.76
N ASN A 102 -12.43 6.79 -3.78
CA ASN A 102 -13.18 7.44 -2.72
C ASN A 102 -13.22 6.56 -1.46
N MET A 103 -12.42 6.92 -0.46
CA MET A 103 -12.34 6.20 0.81
C MET A 103 -13.32 6.72 1.87
N SER A 104 -14.16 7.71 1.54
CA SER A 104 -15.07 8.36 2.49
C SER A 104 -16.08 7.38 3.07
N GLY A 105 -16.27 7.42 4.40
CA GLY A 105 -17.22 6.55 5.10
C GLY A 105 -16.77 5.09 5.25
N LYS A 106 -15.61 4.71 4.72
CA LYS A 106 -15.07 3.34 4.83
C LYS A 106 -14.19 3.18 6.07
N ARG A 107 -14.21 1.99 6.67
CA ARG A 107 -13.24 1.63 7.71
C ARG A 107 -11.91 1.25 7.07
N ILE A 108 -10.88 2.05 7.30
CA ILE A 108 -9.55 1.80 6.73
C ILE A 108 -8.62 1.21 7.79
N ILE A 109 -8.05 0.05 7.49
CA ILE A 109 -7.11 -0.66 8.36
C ILE A 109 -5.80 -0.80 7.60
N THR A 110 -4.68 -0.48 8.23
CA THR A 110 -3.37 -0.58 7.59
C THR A 110 -2.60 -1.75 8.18
N PHE A 111 -1.85 -2.46 7.34
CA PHE A 111 -0.90 -3.48 7.77
C PHE A 111 0.38 -3.34 6.98
N ALA A 112 1.49 -3.78 7.55
CA ALA A 112 2.77 -3.66 6.90
C ALA A 112 3.70 -4.82 7.23
N THR A 113 4.68 -5.01 6.36
CA THR A 113 5.85 -5.86 6.62
C THR A 113 7.11 -5.02 6.54
N SER A 114 8.11 -5.33 7.34
CA SER A 114 9.36 -4.56 7.40
C SER A 114 10.56 -5.47 7.69
N GLY A 115 11.77 -4.93 7.50
CA GLY A 115 13.01 -5.57 7.95
C GLY A 115 13.35 -5.35 9.43
N GLY A 116 12.44 -4.78 10.22
CA GLY A 116 12.67 -4.48 11.64
C GLY A 116 11.99 -3.21 12.15
N SER A 117 11.61 -2.29 11.27
CA SER A 117 10.90 -1.06 11.65
C SER A 117 9.47 -1.33 12.11
N GLY A 118 9.02 -0.63 13.16
CA GLY A 118 7.62 -0.66 13.58
C GLY A 118 6.69 0.09 12.63
N ILE A 119 5.40 -0.24 12.66
CA ILE A 119 4.38 0.32 11.75
C ILE A 119 3.92 1.75 12.13
N LYS A 120 4.17 2.20 13.36
CA LYS A 120 3.59 3.44 13.91
C LYS A 120 3.79 4.66 13.00
N GLY A 121 5.01 4.86 12.47
CA GLY A 121 5.32 5.97 11.57
C GLY A 121 4.48 5.93 10.29
N SER A 122 4.26 4.74 9.74
CA SER A 122 3.43 4.55 8.54
C SER A 122 1.94 4.78 8.81
N THR A 123 1.43 4.31 9.95
CA THR A 123 0.03 4.54 10.32
C THR A 123 -0.25 6.02 10.60
N ASP A 124 0.64 6.71 11.32
CA ASP A 124 0.49 8.15 11.59
C ASP A 124 0.53 8.98 10.30
N PHE A 125 1.37 8.60 9.34
CA PHE A 125 1.42 9.21 8.02
C PHE A 125 0.11 9.06 7.24
N LEU A 126 -0.44 7.85 7.17
CA LEU A 126 -1.68 7.60 6.43
C LEU A 126 -2.90 8.28 7.06
N LYS A 127 -2.98 8.35 8.38
CA LYS A 127 -4.06 9.11 9.06
C LYS A 127 -4.11 10.57 8.60
N LYS A 128 -2.96 11.22 8.43
CA LYS A 128 -2.89 12.61 7.95
C LYS A 128 -3.37 12.77 6.51
N ILE A 129 -3.07 11.81 5.65
CA ILE A 129 -3.41 11.87 4.21
C ILE A 129 -4.89 11.60 3.97
N ILE A 130 -5.44 10.60 4.67
CA ILE A 130 -6.81 10.14 4.43
C ILE A 130 -7.86 11.10 5.03
N ARG A 131 -7.43 12.10 5.84
CA ARG A 131 -8.33 13.07 6.50
C ARG A 131 -9.48 12.39 7.27
N ILE A 132 -9.13 11.36 8.05
CA ILE A 132 -10.01 10.74 9.06
C ILE A 132 -9.79 11.39 10.41
#